data_AF-A0A661MQC3-F1
#
_entry.id   AF-A0A661MQC3-F1
#
_cell.length_a   1.000
_cell.length_b   1.000
_cell.length_c   1.000
_cell.angle_alpha   90.00
_cell.angle_beta   90.00
_cell.angle_gamma   90.00
#
_symmetry.space_group_name_H-M   'P 1'
#
loop_
_entity.id
_entity.type
_entity.pdbx_description
1 polymer ?
#
loop_
_entity_poly.entity_id
_entity_poly.type
_entity_poly.pdbx_seq_one_letter_code
_entity_poly.pdbx_strand_id
1 'polypeptide(L)'
;MYALIYDEHDPNKRLKKVISVHRTREAAERALQKRQKSLKRRVWECETRIVWVKGKVKAGDYILPDSFSTWRPGEKIPEGELYPDGD
;
A
#
# COMPACT_ATOMS: atom_id res chain seq x y z
N MET A 1 -2.45 -4.27 -10.68
CA MET A 1 -1.38 -5.01 -9.96
C MET A 1 -1.24 -4.42 -8.56
N TYR A 2 -0.52 -5.05 -7.64
CA TYR A 2 -0.37 -4.54 -6.29
C TYR A 2 0.98 -3.84 -6.13
N ALA A 3 0.99 -2.71 -5.46
CA ALA A 3 2.19 -1.97 -5.10
C ALA A 3 2.23 -1.79 -3.59
N LEU A 4 3.40 -1.94 -3.00
CA LEU A 4 3.67 -1.43 -1.66
C LEU A 4 4.13 0.00 -1.84
N ILE A 5 3.42 0.95 -1.26
CA ILE A 5 3.80 2.35 -1.25
C ILE A 5 4.26 2.76 0.14
N TYR A 6 5.16 3.74 0.19
CA TYR A 6 5.47 4.47 1.40
C TYR A 6 4.47 5.62 1.55
N ASP A 7 3.77 5.64 2.68
CA ASP A 7 2.70 6.57 3.01
C ASP A 7 2.88 7.04 4.46
N GLU A 8 3.47 8.23 4.62
CA GLU A 8 3.68 8.90 5.92
C GLU A 8 2.38 9.51 6.48
N HIS A 9 1.22 9.26 5.83
CA HIS A 9 -0.07 9.88 6.13
C HIS A 9 -0.09 11.42 6.09
N ASP A 10 0.99 12.06 5.62
CA ASP A 10 1.09 13.50 5.49
C ASP A 10 0.26 14.00 4.28
N PRO A 11 -0.70 14.92 4.48
CA PRO A 11 -1.57 15.43 3.41
C PRO A 11 -0.85 16.36 2.42
N ASN A 12 0.31 16.94 2.79
CA ASN A 12 1.13 17.74 1.90
C ASN A 12 1.99 16.86 0.97
N LYS A 13 2.39 15.66 1.44
CA LYS A 13 3.09 14.66 0.64
C LYS A 13 2.13 13.80 -0.18
N ARG A 14 1.62 14.39 -1.26
CA ARG A 14 0.71 13.70 -2.19
C ARG A 14 1.38 12.56 -2.95
N LEU A 15 2.67 12.69 -3.27
CA LEU A 15 3.42 11.65 -3.98
C LEU A 15 3.76 10.50 -3.04
N LYS A 16 3.38 9.29 -3.44
CA LYS A 16 3.65 8.05 -2.69
C LYS A 16 4.72 7.26 -3.40
N LYS A 17 5.81 6.94 -2.70
CA LYS A 17 6.94 6.20 -3.28
C LYS A 17 6.61 4.72 -3.35
N VAL A 18 6.76 4.11 -4.52
CA VAL A 18 6.59 2.67 -4.72
C VAL A 18 7.82 1.95 -4.19
N ILE A 19 7.63 1.10 -3.20
CA ILE A 19 8.67 0.27 -2.57
C ILE A 19 8.87 -1.01 -3.38
N SER A 20 7.77 -1.68 -3.75
CA SER A 20 7.81 -2.90 -4.55
C SER A 20 6.48 -3.14 -5.26
N VAL A 21 6.51 -3.95 -6.32
CA VAL A 21 5.32 -4.28 -7.13
C VAL A 21 5.15 -5.78 -7.23
N HIS A 22 3.90 -6.24 -7.14
CA HIS A 22 3.53 -7.64 -7.04
C HIS A 22 2.31 -7.93 -7.91
N ARG A 23 2.24 -9.13 -8.47
CA ARG A 23 1.12 -9.55 -9.33
C ARG A 23 -0.12 -9.91 -8.53
N THR A 24 0.05 -10.47 -7.35
CA THR A 24 -1.03 -10.92 -6.45
C THR A 24 -0.97 -10.17 -5.11
N ARG A 25 -2.12 -10.09 -4.42
CA ARG A 25 -2.23 -9.48 -3.10
C ARG A 25 -1.41 -10.24 -2.06
N GLU A 26 -1.51 -11.56 -2.07
CA GLU A 26 -0.76 -12.43 -1.15
C GLU A 26 0.76 -12.21 -1.23
N ALA A 27 1.29 -11.97 -2.44
CA ALA A 27 2.70 -11.65 -2.62
C ALA A 27 3.05 -10.27 -2.03
N ALA A 28 2.16 -9.28 -2.18
CA ALA A 28 2.30 -7.97 -1.57
C ALA A 28 2.26 -8.06 -0.02
N GLU A 29 1.36 -8.85 0.54
CA GLU A 29 1.26 -9.07 2.00
C GLU A 29 2.51 -9.76 2.55
N ARG A 30 3.02 -10.78 1.87
CA ARG A 30 4.30 -11.42 2.23
C ARG A 30 5.46 -10.42 2.19
N ALA A 31 5.50 -9.55 1.18
CA ALA A 31 6.51 -8.51 1.08
C ALA A 31 6.40 -7.49 2.23
N LEU A 32 5.19 -7.12 2.62
CA LEU A 32 4.93 -6.23 3.75
C LEU A 32 5.41 -6.87 5.06
N GLN A 33 5.08 -8.14 5.30
CA GLN A 33 5.56 -8.88 6.48
C GLN A 33 7.09 -8.99 6.51
N LYS A 34 7.74 -9.24 5.37
CA LYS A 34 9.21 -9.25 5.27
C LYS A 34 9.80 -7.89 5.63
N ARG A 35 9.21 -6.81 5.12
CA ARG A 35 9.64 -5.43 5.41
C ARG A 35 9.50 -5.10 6.90
N GLN A 36 8.39 -5.48 7.53
CA GLN A 36 8.18 -5.32 8.97
C GLN A 36 9.29 -6.01 9.78
N LYS A 37 9.61 -7.26 9.44
CA LYS A 37 10.70 -8.00 10.09
C LYS A 37 12.05 -7.30 9.91
N SER A 38 12.36 -6.80 8.71
CA SER A 38 13.60 -6.06 8.45
C SER A 38 13.69 -4.74 9.21
N LEU A 39 12.58 -4.02 9.36
CA LEU A 39 12.54 -2.74 10.06
C LEU A 39 12.43 -2.88 11.59
N LYS A 40 12.16 -4.10 12.11
CA LYS A 40 11.85 -4.37 13.53
C LYS A 40 10.77 -3.44 14.10
N ARG A 41 9.84 -3.01 13.23
CA ARG A 41 8.77 -2.05 13.53
C ARG A 41 7.40 -2.66 13.29
N ARG A 42 6.38 -2.18 13.99
CA ARG A 42 4.99 -2.63 13.77
C ARG A 42 4.45 -2.09 12.44
N VAL A 43 3.35 -2.68 11.95
CA VAL A 43 2.77 -2.36 10.62
C VAL A 43 2.52 -0.85 10.46
N TRP A 44 1.95 -0.22 11.49
CA TRP A 44 1.62 1.21 11.53
C TRP A 44 2.85 2.13 11.63
N GLU A 45 4.00 1.61 12.07
CA GLU A 45 5.26 2.36 12.12
C GLU A 45 6.11 2.19 10.85
N CYS A 46 5.68 1.29 9.96
CA CYS A 46 6.38 1.05 8.69
C CYS A 46 5.97 2.06 7.61
N GLU A 47 4.92 2.87 7.84
CA GLU A 47 4.39 3.86 6.90
C GLU A 47 4.26 3.23 5.50
N THR A 48 3.80 1.98 5.44
CA THR A 48 3.78 1.19 4.21
C THR A 48 2.38 0.64 4.01
N ARG A 49 1.80 0.94 2.84
CA ARG A 49 0.45 0.51 2.47
C ARG A 49 0.48 -0.34 1.22
N ILE A 50 -0.37 -1.35 1.15
CA ILE A 50 -0.62 -2.12 -0.09
C ILE A 50 -1.74 -1.41 -0.85
N VAL A 51 -1.48 -1.09 -2.10
CA VAL A 51 -2.44 -0.44 -2.99
C VAL A 51 -2.52 -1.19 -4.31
N TRP A 52 -3.66 -1.11 -4.95
CA TRP A 52 -3.87 -1.62 -6.30
C TRP A 52 -3.70 -0.50 -7.33
N VAL A 53 -2.84 -0.74 -8.32
CA VAL A 53 -2.50 0.22 -9.36
C VAL A 53 -3.04 -0.28 -10.71
N LYS A 54 -3.76 0.61 -11.43
CA LYS A 54 -4.34 0.35 -12.76
C LYS A 54 -3.31 0.39 -13.91
N GLY A 55 -2.14 1.00 -13.69
CA GLY A 55 -1.10 1.21 -14.71
C GLY A 55 0.11 0.27 -14.59
N LYS A 56 1.22 0.63 -15.27
CA LYS A 56 2.56 0.05 -15.08
C LYS A 56 3.37 0.99 -14.16
N VAL A 57 3.88 0.46 -13.06
CA VAL A 57 4.75 1.15 -12.10
C VAL A 57 5.86 0.20 -11.71
N LYS A 58 7.00 0.73 -11.31
CA LYS A 58 8.16 -0.03 -10.85
C LYS A 58 8.53 0.38 -9.44
N ALA A 59 9.32 -0.44 -8.77
CA ALA A 59 9.95 -0.05 -7.52
C ALA A 59 10.82 1.20 -7.74
N GLY A 60 10.69 2.19 -6.87
CA GLY A 60 11.36 3.49 -6.97
C GLY A 60 10.53 4.60 -7.62
N ASP A 61 9.45 4.27 -8.33
CA ASP A 61 8.55 5.29 -8.90
C ASP A 61 7.80 6.06 -7.80
N TYR A 62 7.30 7.24 -8.18
CA TYR A 62 6.38 8.02 -7.36
C TYR A 62 5.02 8.06 -8.04
N ILE A 63 3.97 7.70 -7.31
CA ILE A 63 2.60 7.69 -7.81
C ILE A 63 1.72 8.66 -7.03
N LEU A 64 0.76 9.25 -7.73
CA LEU A 64 -0.25 10.11 -7.12
C LEU A 64 -1.40 9.27 -6.54
N PRO A 65 -2.16 9.81 -5.57
CA PRO A 65 -3.30 9.12 -4.98
C PRO A 65 -4.36 8.72 -6.01
N ASP A 66 -4.51 9.52 -7.07
CA ASP A 66 -5.45 9.26 -8.17
C ASP A 66 -5.04 8.06 -9.06
N SER A 67 -3.75 7.70 -9.03
CA SER A 67 -3.19 6.62 -9.86
C SER A 67 -3.33 5.23 -9.23
N PHE A 68 -3.80 5.14 -7.99
CA PHE A 68 -4.00 3.88 -7.29
C PHE A 68 -5.31 3.86 -6.51
N SER A 69 -5.72 2.68 -6.09
CA SER A 69 -6.87 2.46 -5.23
C SER A 69 -6.44 1.57 -4.08
N THR A 70 -7.01 1.75 -2.89
CA THR A 70 -6.73 0.85 -1.76
C THR A 70 -7.07 -0.60 -2.10
N TRP A 71 -8.13 -0.79 -2.90
CA TRP A 71 -8.66 -2.10 -3.26
C TRP A 71 -8.72 -2.27 -4.77
N ARG A 72 -8.52 -3.51 -5.24
CA ARG A 72 -8.84 -3.86 -6.63
C ARG A 72 -10.37 -3.81 -6.81
N PRO A 73 -10.89 -3.23 -7.91
CA PRO A 73 -12.33 -3.20 -8.18
C PRO A 73 -12.89 -4.64 -8.18
N GLY A 74 -13.91 -4.87 -7.36
CA GLY A 74 -14.56 -6.18 -7.19
C GLY A 74 -13.93 -7.12 -6.16
N GLU A 75 -12.90 -6.69 -5.44
CA GLU A 75 -12.29 -7.48 -4.36
C GLU A 75 -13.05 -7.31 -3.04
N LYS A 76 -13.20 -8.39 -2.28
CA LYS A 76 -13.88 -8.37 -0.98
C LYS A 76 -13.04 -7.54 0.00
N ILE A 77 -13.57 -6.40 0.44
CA ILE A 77 -12.94 -5.56 1.46
C ILE A 77 -12.94 -6.37 2.77
N PRO A 78 -11.78 -6.56 3.44
CA PRO A 78 -11.72 -7.24 4.72
C PRO A 78 -12.45 -6.41 5.78
N GLU A 79 -13.23 -7.06 6.65
CA GLU A 79 -14.09 -6.42 7.65
C GLU A 79 -13.37 -5.42 8.56
N GLY A 80 -12.07 -5.62 8.83
CA GLY A 80 -11.26 -4.72 9.66
C GLY A 80 -10.90 -3.37 9.02
N GLU A 81 -11.16 -3.16 7.72
CA GLU A 81 -10.98 -1.86 7.04
C GLU A 81 -12.32 -1.31 6.49
N LEU A 82 -13.46 -1.90 6.89
CA LEU A 82 -14.81 -1.43 6.52
C LEU A 82 -15.24 -0.18 7.31
N TYR A 83 -14.60 0.08 8.44
CA TYR A 83 -14.83 1.26 9.26
C TYR A 83 -13.69 2.25 9.02
N PRO A 84 -13.91 3.40 8.35
CA PRO A 84 -13.13 4.57 8.73
C PRO A 84 -13.34 4.76 10.24
N ASP A 85 -12.30 5.08 11.01
CA ASP A 85 -12.44 5.63 12.36
C ASP A 85 -13.51 6.74 12.29
N GLY A 86 -14.73 6.36 12.65
CA GLY A 86 -15.88 7.24 12.71
C GLY A 86 -15.84 7.85 14.09
N ASP A 87 -15.66 9.17 14.11
CA ASP A 87 -15.88 10.04 15.25
C ASP A 87 -17.31 9.90 15.79
#